data_AF-A0A2D5YVK1-F1
#
_entry.id   AF-A0A2D5YVK1-F1
#
_cell.length_a   1.000
_cell.length_b   1.000
_cell.length_c   1.000
_cell.angle_alpha   90.00
_cell.angle_beta   90.00
_cell.angle_gamma   90.00
#
_symmetry.space_group_name_H-M   'P 1'
#
loop_
_entity.id
_entity.type
_entity.pdbx_description
1 polymer ?
#
loop_
_entity_poly.entity_id
_entity_poly.type
_entity_poly.pdbx_seq_one_letter_code
_entity_poly.pdbx_strand_id
1 'polypeptide(L)'
;MIESNPFEGIAASVRANPSRFYFISMDDAQTVLDHCPDAQWRVIFALARYGGLRCPSEVMAVTWADVNWERGRIRIPSPKTEHHEGGESRIIPLFAELRPYLMEAFEEADPGTEHVVTRYRDSNANLRTQLHRIIGRAGLELWPKPFQNLRSTRETELAESYPMHVVCKWIGNSRSVAVTHYLQLTDEHFDHAVQGADPKAAQNAAQKLHDVSGNEPKRKRPEVSEGVTDSAHSRAVPLDSGPFKNREIAPAGFEPATERL
;
A
#
# COMPACT_ATOMS: atom_id res chain seq x y z
N MET A 1 30.10 -5.60 -28.98
CA MET A 1 30.08 -4.83 -27.71
C MET A 1 29.31 -3.55 -27.99
N ILE A 2 28.41 -3.13 -27.11
CA ILE A 2 27.70 -1.84 -27.26
C ILE A 2 28.52 -0.79 -26.49
N GLU A 3 28.87 0.31 -27.14
CA GLU A 3 29.82 1.32 -26.62
C GLU A 3 29.19 2.34 -25.66
N SER A 4 27.87 2.50 -25.69
CA SER A 4 27.12 3.38 -24.78
C SER A 4 25.75 2.81 -24.44
N ASN A 5 25.17 3.26 -23.32
CA ASN A 5 23.86 2.77 -22.89
C ASN A 5 22.76 3.37 -23.80
N PRO A 6 22.03 2.56 -24.60
CA PRO A 6 20.98 3.07 -25.49
C PRO A 6 19.76 3.64 -24.74
N PHE A 7 19.71 3.47 -23.40
CA PHE A 7 18.68 4.04 -22.53
C PHE A 7 19.15 5.28 -21.76
N GLU A 8 20.37 5.77 -22.03
CA GLU A 8 20.89 6.99 -21.44
C GLU A 8 20.00 8.19 -21.83
N GLY A 9 19.50 8.94 -20.84
CA GLY A 9 18.56 10.05 -21.04
C GLY A 9 17.07 9.67 -21.05
N ILE A 10 16.73 8.38 -21.11
CA ILE A 10 15.34 7.93 -20.94
C ILE A 10 15.03 7.82 -19.45
N ALA A 11 13.95 8.47 -19.01
CA ALA A 11 13.49 8.36 -17.63
C ALA A 11 13.14 6.90 -17.31
N ALA A 12 13.98 6.24 -16.52
CA ALA A 12 13.81 4.84 -16.12
C ALA A 12 12.65 4.63 -15.11
N SER A 13 12.06 5.71 -14.57
CA SER A 13 11.05 5.65 -13.52
C SER A 13 9.72 6.30 -13.95
N VAL A 14 8.63 5.58 -13.67
CA VAL A 14 7.26 6.12 -13.80
C VAL A 14 7.08 7.20 -12.73
N ARG A 15 6.84 8.45 -13.17
CA ARG A 15 6.57 9.57 -12.26
C ARG A 15 5.11 9.60 -11.84
N ALA A 16 4.84 10.12 -10.64
CA ALA A 16 3.48 10.40 -10.20
C ALA A 16 2.83 11.42 -11.15
N ASN A 17 1.53 11.25 -11.40
CA ASN A 17 0.73 12.22 -12.15
C ASN A 17 -0.50 12.60 -11.31
N PRO A 18 -0.43 13.71 -10.56
CA PRO A 18 -1.50 14.16 -9.66
C PRO A 18 -2.86 14.39 -10.36
N SER A 19 -2.87 14.76 -11.65
CA SER A 19 -4.13 14.95 -12.41
C SER A 19 -4.96 13.68 -12.57
N ARG A 20 -4.40 12.52 -12.23
CA ARG A 20 -5.07 11.21 -12.27
C ARG A 20 -5.37 10.66 -10.89
N PHE A 21 -5.15 11.43 -9.84
CA PHE A 21 -5.61 11.10 -8.50
C PHE A 21 -7.11 11.34 -8.42
N TYR A 22 -7.78 10.42 -7.74
CA TYR A 22 -9.21 10.44 -7.53
C TYR A 22 -9.45 9.76 -6.19
N PHE A 23 -10.07 10.48 -5.26
CA PHE A 23 -10.45 9.95 -3.96
C PHE A 23 -11.82 9.29 -4.08
N ILE A 24 -11.94 8.01 -3.74
CA ILE A 24 -13.20 7.28 -3.83
C ILE A 24 -13.90 7.36 -2.46
N SER A 25 -14.95 8.18 -2.37
CA SER A 25 -15.76 8.30 -1.15
C SER A 25 -16.38 6.94 -0.74
N MET A 26 -16.83 6.85 0.51
CA MET A 26 -17.55 5.66 0.99
C MET A 26 -18.85 5.42 0.20
N ASP A 27 -19.55 6.50 -0.16
CA ASP A 27 -20.81 6.42 -0.93
C ASP A 27 -20.56 5.93 -2.36
N ASP A 28 -19.51 6.44 -3.02
CA ASP A 28 -19.11 5.97 -4.35
C ASP A 28 -18.67 4.50 -4.31
N ALA A 29 -17.90 4.12 -3.29
CA ALA A 29 -17.48 2.73 -3.10
C ALA A 29 -18.68 1.81 -2.89
N GLN A 30 -19.65 2.21 -2.06
CA GLN A 30 -20.87 1.45 -1.82
C GLN A 30 -21.71 1.33 -3.09
N THR A 31 -21.90 2.44 -3.83
CA THR A 31 -22.63 2.43 -5.10
C THR A 31 -22.00 1.45 -6.09
N VAL A 32 -20.67 1.39 -6.20
CA VAL A 32 -19.99 0.41 -7.06
C VAL A 32 -20.15 -1.03 -6.57
N LEU A 33 -20.10 -1.26 -5.25
CA LEU A 33 -20.30 -2.59 -4.65
C LEU A 33 -21.71 -3.13 -4.93
N ASP A 34 -22.73 -2.26 -4.89
CA ASP A 34 -24.12 -2.63 -5.19
C ASP A 34 -24.33 -3.02 -6.67
N HIS A 35 -23.47 -2.53 -7.57
CA HIS A 35 -23.51 -2.83 -9.01
C HIS A 35 -22.55 -3.96 -9.43
N CYS A 36 -21.79 -4.52 -8.49
CA CYS A 36 -20.90 -5.65 -8.77
C CYS A 36 -21.73 -6.90 -9.15
N PRO A 37 -21.30 -7.65 -10.18
CA PRO A 37 -22.10 -8.74 -10.75
C PRO A 37 -22.27 -9.95 -9.84
N ASP A 38 -21.37 -10.16 -8.88
CA ASP A 38 -21.38 -11.29 -7.94
C ASP A 38 -20.50 -11.00 -6.70
N ALA A 39 -20.53 -11.91 -5.71
CA ALA A 39 -19.73 -11.81 -4.50
C ALA A 39 -18.22 -11.80 -4.78
N GLN A 40 -17.76 -12.51 -5.83
CA GLN A 40 -16.34 -12.50 -6.18
C GLN A 40 -15.89 -11.13 -6.72
N TRP A 41 -16.72 -10.40 -7.46
CA TRP A 41 -16.41 -9.01 -7.82
C TRP A 41 -16.48 -8.06 -6.64
N ARG A 42 -17.44 -8.24 -5.73
CA ARG A 42 -17.52 -7.46 -4.50
C ARG A 42 -16.24 -7.64 -3.66
N VAL A 43 -15.75 -8.88 -3.49
CA VAL A 43 -14.52 -9.14 -2.74
C VAL A 43 -13.26 -8.67 -3.48
N ILE A 44 -13.20 -8.74 -4.83
CA ILE A 44 -12.10 -8.13 -5.62
C ILE A 44 -12.02 -6.63 -5.34
N PHE A 45 -13.16 -5.94 -5.40
CA PHE A 45 -13.24 -4.51 -5.15
C PHE A 45 -12.85 -4.18 -3.71
N ALA A 46 -13.44 -4.88 -2.74
CA ALA A 46 -13.20 -4.66 -1.32
C ALA A 46 -11.74 -4.93 -0.92
N LEU A 47 -11.10 -5.97 -1.46
CA LEU A 47 -9.68 -6.24 -1.21
C LEU A 47 -8.79 -5.10 -1.68
N ALA A 48 -9.09 -4.49 -2.83
CA ALA A 48 -8.36 -3.31 -3.32
C ALA A 48 -8.69 -2.03 -2.52
N ARG A 49 -9.98 -1.80 -2.21
CA ARG A 49 -10.48 -0.55 -1.61
C ARG A 49 -10.34 -0.46 -0.09
N TYR A 50 -10.57 -1.56 0.62
CA TYR A 50 -10.52 -1.60 2.09
C TYR A 50 -9.29 -2.35 2.60
N GLY A 51 -8.82 -3.37 1.85
CA GLY A 51 -7.54 -4.04 2.14
C GLY A 51 -6.32 -3.28 1.61
N GLY A 52 -6.52 -2.35 0.66
CA GLY A 52 -5.43 -1.62 0.01
C GLY A 52 -4.53 -2.53 -0.84
N LEU A 53 -5.01 -3.67 -1.36
CA LEU A 53 -4.19 -4.61 -2.13
C LEU A 53 -3.86 -4.11 -3.55
N ARG A 54 -2.72 -4.55 -4.07
CA ARG A 54 -2.39 -4.40 -5.50
C ARG A 54 -3.23 -5.38 -6.32
N CYS A 55 -3.86 -4.86 -7.37
CA CYS A 55 -4.65 -5.64 -8.30
C CYS A 55 -3.93 -5.72 -9.67
N PRO A 56 -3.88 -6.90 -10.33
CA PRO A 56 -4.47 -8.18 -9.92
C PRO A 56 -3.59 -9.02 -8.98
N SER A 57 -2.28 -8.77 -8.93
CA SER A 57 -1.32 -9.75 -8.43
C SER A 57 -1.52 -10.18 -6.97
N GLU A 58 -1.84 -9.26 -6.06
CA GLU A 58 -2.07 -9.63 -4.66
C GLU A 58 -3.50 -10.14 -4.46
N VAL A 59 -4.50 -9.46 -5.06
CA VAL A 59 -5.91 -9.85 -5.00
C VAL A 59 -6.12 -11.30 -5.44
N MET A 60 -5.47 -11.72 -6.53
CA MET A 60 -5.57 -13.08 -7.03
C MET A 60 -4.72 -14.08 -6.23
N ALA A 61 -3.77 -13.64 -5.42
CA ALA A 61 -2.91 -14.56 -4.68
C ALA A 61 -3.48 -14.95 -3.31
N VAL A 62 -4.45 -14.21 -2.76
CA VAL A 62 -5.03 -14.51 -1.43
C VAL A 62 -5.77 -15.85 -1.44
N THR A 63 -5.48 -16.67 -0.44
CA THR A 63 -6.17 -17.93 -0.14
C THR A 63 -7.01 -17.81 1.12
N TRP A 64 -7.95 -18.73 1.34
CA TRP A 64 -8.69 -18.79 2.60
C TRP A 64 -7.80 -19.10 3.80
N ALA A 65 -6.69 -19.83 3.58
CA ALA A 65 -5.69 -20.10 4.62
C ALA A 65 -4.94 -18.84 5.09
N ASP A 66 -4.90 -17.79 4.27
CA ASP A 66 -4.31 -16.51 4.66
C ASP A 66 -5.22 -15.68 5.58
N VAL A 67 -6.52 -16.00 5.66
CA VAL A 67 -7.51 -15.25 6.45
C VAL A 67 -7.63 -15.84 7.85
N ASN A 68 -7.12 -15.11 8.85
CA ASN A 68 -7.27 -15.47 10.25
C ASN A 68 -8.43 -14.68 10.87
N TRP A 69 -9.62 -15.30 10.89
CA TRP A 69 -10.85 -14.72 11.43
C TRP A 69 -10.78 -14.45 12.93
N GLU A 70 -10.21 -15.37 13.71
CA GLU A 70 -10.12 -15.28 15.16
C GLU A 70 -9.23 -14.12 15.62
N ARG A 71 -8.08 -13.96 14.95
CA ARG A 71 -7.11 -12.90 15.28
C ARG A 71 -7.35 -11.60 14.52
N GLY A 72 -8.34 -11.57 13.62
CA GLY A 72 -8.65 -10.42 12.78
C GLY A 72 -7.47 -9.98 11.90
N ARG A 73 -6.81 -10.91 11.22
CA ARG A 73 -5.63 -10.64 10.38
C ARG A 73 -5.71 -11.36 9.04
N ILE A 74 -5.09 -10.78 8.02
CA ILE A 74 -4.92 -11.41 6.70
C ILE A 74 -3.44 -11.36 6.32
N ARG A 75 -2.90 -12.48 5.86
CA ARG A 75 -1.59 -12.51 5.20
C ARG A 75 -1.74 -12.19 3.72
N ILE A 76 -1.06 -11.15 3.25
CA ILE A 76 -1.06 -10.76 1.85
C ILE A 76 0.26 -11.22 1.21
N PRO A 77 0.24 -12.25 0.35
CA PRO A 77 1.42 -12.63 -0.41
C PRO A 77 1.83 -11.49 -1.35
N SER A 78 3.14 -11.31 -1.53
CA SER A 78 3.70 -10.26 -2.40
C SER A 78 4.69 -10.89 -3.39
N PRO A 79 4.20 -11.60 -4.43
CA PRO A 79 5.05 -12.34 -5.37
C PRO A 79 6.12 -11.47 -6.05
N LYS A 80 5.79 -10.19 -6.29
CA LYS A 80 6.71 -9.23 -6.93
C LYS A 80 7.94 -8.89 -6.08
N THR A 81 7.86 -9.08 -4.78
CA THR A 81 8.93 -8.75 -3.83
C THR A 81 9.47 -9.98 -3.11
N GLU A 82 9.07 -11.18 -3.54
CA GLU A 82 9.54 -12.46 -2.99
C GLU A 82 11.07 -12.62 -3.12
N HIS A 83 11.69 -12.02 -4.13
CA HIS A 83 13.14 -12.01 -4.31
C HIS A 83 13.89 -11.08 -3.32
N HIS A 84 13.17 -10.32 -2.49
CA HIS A 84 13.75 -9.50 -1.44
C HIS A 84 13.49 -10.13 -0.07
N GLU A 85 14.53 -10.19 0.78
CA GLU A 85 14.42 -10.74 2.14
C GLU A 85 13.34 -10.00 2.95
N GLY A 86 12.33 -10.73 3.45
CA GLY A 86 11.20 -10.17 4.18
C GLY A 86 10.15 -9.47 3.30
N GLY A 87 10.27 -9.56 1.97
CA GLY A 87 9.36 -8.99 0.98
C GLY A 87 8.30 -9.96 0.45
N GLU A 88 8.30 -11.21 0.90
CA GLU A 88 7.43 -12.27 0.38
C GLU A 88 5.95 -12.10 0.78
N SER A 89 5.68 -11.43 1.89
CA SER A 89 4.31 -11.17 2.35
C SER A 89 4.24 -10.04 3.37
N ARG A 90 3.02 -9.58 3.65
CA ARG A 90 2.74 -8.67 4.77
C ARG A 90 1.48 -9.09 5.50
N ILE A 91 1.37 -8.70 6.77
CA ILE A 91 0.15 -8.91 7.55
C ILE A 91 -0.62 -7.60 7.64
N ILE A 92 -1.91 -7.65 7.30
CA ILE A 92 -2.84 -6.53 7.47
C ILE A 92 -3.94 -6.90 8.47
N PRO A 93 -4.60 -5.92 9.11
CA PRO A 93 -5.83 -6.16 9.84
C PRO A 93 -6.92 -6.68 8.89
N LEU A 94 -7.76 -7.59 9.38
CA LEU A 94 -9.06 -7.87 8.77
C LEU A 94 -9.97 -6.68 9.09
N PHE A 95 -9.89 -5.64 8.26
CA PHE A 95 -10.65 -4.41 8.43
C PHE A 95 -12.16 -4.70 8.48
N ALA A 96 -12.89 -3.93 9.29
CA ALA A 96 -14.33 -4.14 9.49
C ALA A 96 -15.12 -3.99 8.19
N GLU A 97 -14.70 -3.08 7.32
CA GLU A 97 -15.28 -2.78 6.01
C GLU A 97 -14.99 -3.90 4.99
N LEU A 98 -13.88 -4.65 5.17
CA LEU A 98 -13.52 -5.77 4.29
C LEU A 98 -14.20 -7.08 4.68
N ARG A 99 -14.44 -7.28 5.99
CA ARG A 99 -14.91 -8.55 6.55
C ARG A 99 -16.22 -9.07 5.93
N PRO A 100 -17.28 -8.25 5.69
CA PRO A 100 -18.54 -8.75 5.14
C PRO A 100 -18.36 -9.40 3.76
N TYR A 101 -17.54 -8.80 2.90
CA TYR A 101 -17.33 -9.29 1.54
C TYR A 101 -16.46 -10.56 1.49
N LEU A 102 -15.51 -10.69 2.41
CA LEU A 102 -14.78 -11.95 2.58
C LEU A 102 -15.70 -13.06 3.12
N MET A 103 -16.60 -12.73 4.04
CA MET A 103 -17.54 -13.72 4.59
C MET A 103 -18.52 -14.18 3.52
N GLU A 104 -19.12 -13.26 2.77
CA GLU A 104 -20.02 -13.56 1.66
C GLU A 104 -19.35 -14.49 0.64
N ALA A 105 -18.13 -14.16 0.20
CA ALA A 105 -17.38 -15.00 -0.74
C ALA A 105 -16.96 -16.36 -0.14
N PHE A 106 -16.77 -16.45 1.19
CA PHE A 106 -16.45 -17.70 1.88
C PHE A 106 -17.68 -18.62 1.99
N GLU A 107 -18.84 -18.04 2.30
CA GLU A 107 -20.11 -18.77 2.39
C GLU A 107 -20.57 -19.34 1.04
N GLU A 108 -20.27 -18.66 -0.06
CA GLU A 108 -20.54 -19.16 -1.42
C GLU A 108 -19.50 -20.19 -1.92
N ALA A 109 -18.36 -20.33 -1.25
CA ALA A 109 -17.28 -21.19 -1.73
C ALA A 109 -17.57 -22.67 -1.45
N ASP A 110 -17.37 -23.52 -2.47
CA ASP A 110 -17.45 -24.97 -2.29
C ASP A 110 -16.37 -25.45 -1.31
N PRO A 111 -16.66 -26.47 -0.47
CA PRO A 111 -15.67 -27.07 0.41
C PRO A 111 -14.39 -27.48 -0.35
N GLY A 112 -13.24 -27.06 0.17
CA GLY A 112 -11.94 -27.32 -0.46
C GLY A 112 -11.49 -26.29 -1.50
N THR A 113 -12.32 -25.27 -1.79
CA THR A 113 -11.86 -24.09 -2.53
C THR A 113 -10.68 -23.46 -1.79
N GLU A 114 -9.57 -23.21 -2.49
CA GLU A 114 -8.35 -22.65 -1.89
C GLU A 114 -8.30 -21.12 -1.97
N HIS A 115 -8.56 -20.56 -3.15
CA HIS A 115 -8.44 -19.13 -3.42
C HIS A 115 -9.72 -18.37 -3.08
N VAL A 116 -9.56 -17.14 -2.58
CA VAL A 116 -10.69 -16.21 -2.33
C VAL A 116 -11.41 -15.86 -3.63
N VAL A 117 -10.66 -15.68 -4.72
CA VAL A 117 -11.18 -15.40 -6.05
C VAL A 117 -10.81 -16.56 -6.97
N THR A 118 -11.81 -17.26 -7.50
CA THR A 118 -11.64 -18.42 -8.38
C THR A 118 -12.04 -18.13 -9.83
N ARG A 119 -13.10 -17.35 -10.05
CA ARG A 119 -13.73 -17.13 -11.36
C ARG A 119 -12.93 -16.23 -12.30
N TYR A 120 -12.20 -15.26 -11.74
CA TYR A 120 -11.57 -14.16 -12.50
C TYR A 120 -10.05 -14.26 -12.59
N ARG A 121 -9.51 -15.48 -12.60
CA ARG A 121 -8.07 -15.76 -12.53
C ARG A 121 -7.37 -15.93 -13.88
N ASP A 122 -8.13 -16.02 -14.98
CA ASP A 122 -7.56 -16.16 -16.34
C ASP A 122 -6.68 -14.93 -16.68
N SER A 123 -5.55 -15.15 -17.34
CA SER A 123 -4.64 -14.09 -17.80
C SER A 123 -5.33 -13.10 -18.76
N ASN A 124 -6.41 -13.52 -19.42
CA ASN A 124 -7.24 -12.66 -20.27
C ASN A 124 -8.30 -11.84 -19.51
N ALA A 125 -8.46 -12.05 -18.20
CA ALA A 125 -9.43 -11.32 -17.39
C ALA A 125 -9.03 -9.84 -17.25
N ASN A 126 -9.70 -8.96 -18.02
CA ASN A 126 -9.45 -7.52 -17.95
C ASN A 126 -10.27 -6.86 -16.84
N LEU A 127 -9.79 -6.99 -15.60
CA LEU A 127 -10.44 -6.43 -14.42
C LEU A 127 -10.65 -4.91 -14.52
N ARG A 128 -9.69 -4.16 -15.11
CA ARG A 128 -9.83 -2.71 -15.23
C ARG A 128 -11.02 -2.33 -16.10
N THR A 129 -11.13 -2.95 -17.28
CA THR A 129 -12.25 -2.71 -18.19
C THR A 129 -13.58 -3.09 -17.54
N GLN A 130 -13.61 -4.21 -16.81
CA GLN A 130 -14.83 -4.63 -16.12
C GLN A 130 -15.21 -3.67 -14.99
N LEU A 131 -14.25 -3.17 -14.21
CA LEU A 131 -14.51 -2.16 -13.18
C LEU A 131 -15.04 -0.86 -13.80
N HIS A 132 -14.50 -0.41 -14.93
CA HIS A 132 -15.06 0.75 -15.66
C HIS A 132 -16.50 0.52 -16.12
N ARG A 133 -16.86 -0.70 -16.55
CA ARG A 133 -18.25 -1.03 -16.88
C ARG A 133 -19.15 -0.97 -15.66
N ILE A 134 -18.69 -1.46 -14.50
CA ILE A 134 -19.45 -1.42 -13.25
C ILE A 134 -19.67 0.04 -12.83
N ILE A 135 -18.62 0.87 -12.82
CA ILE A 135 -18.69 2.31 -12.50
C ILE A 135 -19.67 3.02 -13.43
N GLY A 136 -19.61 2.75 -14.75
CA GLY A 136 -20.54 3.34 -15.71
C GLY A 136 -22.01 2.90 -15.49
N ARG A 137 -22.25 1.65 -15.07
CA ARG A 137 -23.61 1.18 -14.70
C ARG A 137 -24.11 1.81 -13.40
N ALA A 138 -23.19 2.11 -12.48
CA ALA A 138 -23.46 2.81 -11.24
C ALA A 138 -23.77 4.31 -11.45
N GLY A 139 -23.67 4.82 -12.69
CA GLY A 139 -23.95 6.22 -13.00
C GLY A 139 -22.86 7.20 -12.56
N LEU A 140 -21.68 6.70 -12.19
CA LEU A 140 -20.54 7.51 -11.76
C LEU A 140 -19.62 7.86 -12.92
N GLU A 141 -18.89 8.97 -12.79
CA GLU A 141 -17.82 9.30 -13.73
C GLU A 141 -16.69 8.27 -13.68
N LEU A 142 -16.10 7.97 -14.83
CA LEU A 142 -15.05 6.95 -14.92
C LEU A 142 -13.78 7.39 -14.20
N TRP A 143 -13.39 6.63 -13.18
CA TRP A 143 -12.18 6.94 -12.43
C TRP A 143 -10.91 6.67 -13.25
N PRO A 144 -9.94 7.60 -13.27
CA PRO A 144 -8.62 7.32 -13.78
C PRO A 144 -7.95 6.24 -12.92
N LYS A 145 -7.19 5.31 -13.53
CA LYS A 145 -6.40 4.28 -12.83
C LYS A 145 -7.12 3.64 -11.62
N PRO A 146 -8.32 3.05 -11.80
CA PRO A 146 -9.24 2.81 -10.70
C PRO A 146 -8.64 1.98 -9.56
N PHE A 147 -7.99 0.84 -9.85
CA PHE A 147 -7.35 0.04 -8.79
C PHE A 147 -6.19 0.73 -8.06
N GLN A 148 -5.45 1.61 -8.74
CA GLN A 148 -4.43 2.42 -8.07
C GLN A 148 -5.09 3.41 -7.11
N ASN A 149 -6.17 4.05 -7.53
CA ASN A 149 -6.88 5.03 -6.72
C ASN A 149 -7.69 4.40 -5.58
N LEU A 150 -8.23 3.19 -5.74
CA LEU A 150 -8.83 2.42 -4.63
C LEU A 150 -7.81 2.20 -3.51
N ARG A 151 -6.61 1.74 -3.87
CA ARG A 151 -5.50 1.57 -2.93
C ARG A 151 -5.00 2.90 -2.36
N SER A 152 -4.92 3.94 -3.21
CA SER A 152 -4.52 5.29 -2.80
C SER A 152 -5.44 5.85 -1.73
N THR A 153 -6.74 5.76 -1.98
CA THR A 153 -7.79 6.19 -1.06
C THR A 153 -7.65 5.47 0.28
N ARG A 154 -7.45 4.13 0.27
CA ARG A 154 -7.30 3.39 1.53
C ARG A 154 -6.11 3.82 2.37
N GLU A 155 -4.97 4.05 1.72
CA GLU A 155 -3.78 4.48 2.45
C GLU A 155 -3.93 5.91 2.99
N THR A 156 -4.62 6.82 2.27
CA THR A 156 -4.97 8.16 2.79
C THR A 156 -5.79 8.06 4.08
N GLU A 157 -6.90 7.30 4.06
CA GLU A 157 -7.76 7.09 5.24
C GLU A 157 -7.00 6.51 6.43
N LEU A 158 -6.10 5.54 6.16
CA LEU A 158 -5.29 4.94 7.22
C LEU A 158 -4.25 5.91 7.76
N ALA A 159 -3.68 6.78 6.94
CA ALA A 159 -2.70 7.77 7.35
C ALA A 159 -3.29 8.87 8.25
N GLU A 160 -4.59 9.15 8.11
CA GLU A 160 -5.33 10.06 8.99
C GLU A 160 -5.54 9.44 10.40
N SER A 161 -5.65 8.12 10.48
CA SER A 161 -5.96 7.40 11.72
C SER A 161 -4.76 6.77 12.43
N TYR A 162 -3.70 6.45 11.69
CA TYR A 162 -2.57 5.66 12.20
C TYR A 162 -1.22 6.28 11.83
N PRO A 163 -0.17 6.07 12.64
CA PRO A 163 1.17 6.53 12.31
C PRO A 163 1.63 5.98 10.95
N MET A 164 2.18 6.84 10.10
CA MET A 164 2.58 6.52 8.72
C MET A 164 3.44 5.24 8.60
N HIS A 165 4.32 4.96 9.57
CA HIS A 165 5.15 3.75 9.53
C HIS A 165 4.36 2.44 9.67
N VAL A 166 3.23 2.47 10.38
CA VAL A 166 2.29 1.35 10.50
C VAL A 166 1.55 1.18 9.16
N VAL A 167 1.05 2.29 8.61
CA VAL A 167 0.35 2.31 7.33
C VAL A 167 1.24 1.79 6.20
N CYS A 168 2.47 2.28 6.07
CA CYS A 168 3.43 1.79 5.08
C CYS A 168 3.66 0.27 5.18
N LYS A 169 3.67 -0.27 6.41
CA LYS A 169 3.82 -1.73 6.64
C LYS A 169 2.59 -2.51 6.22
N TRP A 170 1.38 -1.99 6.46
CA TRP A 170 0.13 -2.62 6.02
C TRP A 170 -0.10 -2.51 4.52
N ILE A 171 0.23 -1.37 3.92
CA ILE A 171 0.05 -1.18 2.49
C ILE A 171 1.19 -1.87 1.71
N GLY A 172 2.40 -1.93 2.27
CA GLY A 172 3.56 -2.53 1.63
C GLY A 172 4.23 -1.57 0.66
N ASN A 173 4.48 -0.33 1.10
CA ASN A 173 5.22 0.69 0.38
C ASN A 173 6.29 1.35 1.28
N SER A 174 7.18 2.17 0.73
CA SER A 174 8.09 2.99 1.52
C SER A 174 7.44 4.32 1.90
N ARG A 175 7.93 4.98 2.97
CA ARG A 175 7.45 6.32 3.36
C ARG A 175 7.63 7.36 2.24
N SER A 176 8.69 7.27 1.44
CA SER A 176 8.89 8.17 0.31
C SER A 176 7.85 7.97 -0.79
N VAL A 177 7.45 6.71 -1.03
CA VAL A 177 6.34 6.37 -1.93
C VAL A 177 5.00 6.84 -1.33
N ALA A 178 4.84 6.71 0.00
CA ALA A 178 3.68 7.23 0.73
C ALA A 178 3.52 8.76 0.52
N VAL A 179 4.57 9.55 0.77
CA VAL A 179 4.52 11.01 0.58
C VAL A 179 4.24 11.42 -0.87
N THR A 180 4.82 10.71 -1.85
CA THR A 180 4.69 11.05 -3.28
C THR A 180 3.30 10.72 -3.85
N HIS A 181 2.56 9.80 -3.23
CA HIS A 181 1.31 9.28 -3.77
C HIS A 181 0.07 9.44 -2.85
N TYR A 182 0.24 9.75 -1.56
CA TYR A 182 -0.81 9.51 -0.55
C TYR A 182 -1.18 10.69 0.36
N LEU A 183 -0.53 11.85 0.23
CA LEU A 183 -1.08 13.08 0.78
C LEU A 183 -2.05 13.70 -0.23
N GLN A 184 -3.09 12.94 -0.61
CA GLN A 184 -4.19 13.53 -1.36
C GLN A 184 -4.91 14.50 -0.44
N LEU A 185 -4.82 15.78 -0.76
CA LEU A 185 -5.55 16.82 -0.07
C LEU A 185 -7.04 16.61 -0.40
N THR A 186 -7.86 16.44 0.63
CA THR A 186 -9.32 16.36 0.48
C THR A 186 -9.96 17.62 1.01
N ASP A 187 -11.20 17.89 0.64
CA ASP A 187 -11.92 19.07 1.13
C ASP A 187 -12.12 18.98 2.66
N GLU A 188 -12.31 17.78 3.21
CA GLU A 188 -12.39 17.56 4.65
C GLU A 188 -11.11 17.99 5.40
N HIS A 189 -9.93 17.90 4.76
CA HIS A 189 -8.70 18.38 5.38
C HIS A 189 -8.71 19.91 5.58
N PHE A 190 -9.31 20.65 4.66
CA PHE A 190 -9.48 22.10 4.81
C PHE A 190 -10.48 22.40 5.93
N ASP A 191 -11.61 21.70 5.95
CA ASP A 191 -12.65 21.89 6.97
C ASP A 191 -12.10 21.58 8.37
N HIS A 192 -11.37 20.49 8.55
CA HIS A 192 -10.73 20.13 9.81
C HIS A 192 -9.67 21.14 10.26
N ALA A 193 -8.87 21.67 9.34
CA ALA A 193 -7.85 22.67 9.65
C ALA A 193 -8.47 24.01 10.09
N VAL A 194 -9.59 24.42 9.47
CA VAL A 194 -10.34 25.63 9.84
C VAL A 194 -11.04 25.46 11.19
N GLN A 195 -11.57 24.26 11.47
CA GLN A 195 -12.27 23.95 12.72
C GLN A 195 -11.33 23.80 13.93
N GLY A 196 -10.01 23.77 13.72
CA GLY A 196 -9.02 23.75 14.80
C GLY A 196 -9.10 22.48 15.65
N ALA A 197 -8.89 21.32 15.03
CA ALA A 197 -8.79 20.07 15.79
C ALA A 197 -7.55 20.10 16.72
N ASP A 198 -7.80 20.04 18.03
CA ASP A 198 -6.76 20.00 19.07
C ASP A 198 -5.92 18.72 18.93
N PRO A 199 -4.58 18.81 18.73
CA PRO A 199 -3.69 17.66 18.50
C PRO A 199 -3.76 16.55 19.57
N LYS A 200 -4.35 16.83 20.73
CA LYS A 200 -4.49 15.89 21.85
C LYS A 200 -5.62 14.87 21.70
N ALA A 201 -6.60 15.08 20.82
CA ALA A 201 -7.69 14.12 20.65
C ALA A 201 -7.22 12.80 20.01
N ALA A 202 -6.26 12.87 19.08
CA ALA A 202 -5.68 11.69 18.40
C ALA A 202 -4.79 10.84 19.33
N GLN A 203 -4.18 11.42 20.36
CA GLN A 203 -3.33 10.69 21.32
C GLN A 203 -4.13 9.91 22.37
N ASN A 204 -5.37 10.32 22.67
CA ASN A 204 -6.17 9.72 23.74
C ASN A 204 -6.84 8.39 23.36
N ALA A 205 -7.03 8.11 22.06
CA ALA A 205 -7.56 6.82 21.61
C ALA A 205 -6.55 5.67 21.81
N ALA A 206 -5.25 5.97 21.79
CA ALA A 206 -4.18 4.99 22.02
C ALA A 206 -3.98 4.62 23.50
N GLN A 207 -4.40 5.47 24.44
CA GLN A 207 -4.23 5.22 25.88
C GLN A 207 -5.41 4.45 26.52
N LYS A 208 -6.60 4.48 25.93
CA LYS A 208 -7.77 3.75 26.48
C LYS A 208 -7.77 2.23 26.23
N LEU A 209 -6.86 1.70 25.42
CA LEU A 209 -6.70 0.25 25.20
C LEU A 209 -5.84 -0.44 26.27
N HIS A 210 -5.23 0.30 27.19
CA HIS A 210 -4.29 -0.25 28.17
C HIS A 210 -4.85 -0.49 29.58
N ASP A 211 -6.12 -0.16 29.84
CA ASP A 211 -6.68 -0.16 31.21
C ASP A 211 -7.78 -1.21 31.45
N VAL A 212 -7.81 -2.28 30.65
CA VAL A 212 -8.68 -3.45 30.90
C VAL A 212 -7.87 -4.74 30.86
N SER A 213 -6.87 -4.87 31.74
CA SER A 213 -6.40 -6.18 32.20
C SER A 213 -5.48 -6.07 33.42
N GLY A 214 -5.89 -6.65 34.54
CA GLY A 214 -4.96 -7.21 35.52
C GLY A 214 -4.66 -6.36 36.76
N ASN A 215 -5.60 -6.33 37.69
CA ASN A 215 -5.36 -6.04 39.10
C ASN A 215 -4.73 -7.28 39.77
N GLU A 216 -3.45 -7.24 40.22
CA GLU A 216 -2.93 -7.88 41.47
C GLU A 216 -1.37 -7.82 41.64
N PRO A 217 -0.78 -8.05 42.85
CA PRO A 217 -0.01 -7.03 43.55
C PRO A 217 1.54 -7.19 43.55
N LYS A 218 2.19 -6.07 43.92
CA LYS A 218 3.64 -5.89 44.11
C LYS A 218 4.29 -6.97 45.00
N ARG A 219 5.35 -7.61 44.51
CA ARG A 219 6.36 -8.29 45.36
C ARG A 219 7.74 -7.68 45.18
N LYS A 220 8.43 -7.54 46.31
CA LYS A 220 9.67 -6.79 46.55
C LYS A 220 10.91 -7.44 45.92
N ARG A 221 11.86 -6.56 45.59
CA ARG A 221 13.24 -6.78 45.13
C ARG A 221 14.10 -7.49 46.19
N PRO A 222 15.24 -8.07 45.77
CA PRO A 222 16.47 -7.84 46.50
C PRO A 222 17.61 -7.31 45.61
N GLU A 223 18.49 -6.53 46.25
CA GLU A 223 19.73 -5.92 45.75
C GLU A 223 20.93 -6.88 45.81
N VAL A 224 22.10 -6.33 45.43
CA VAL A 224 23.52 -6.75 45.66
C VAL A 224 24.20 -7.23 44.36
N SER A 225 25.41 -6.81 43.94
CA SER A 225 26.33 -5.69 44.20
C SER A 225 27.47 -5.74 43.16
N GLU A 226 28.18 -4.62 43.03
CA GLU A 226 29.36 -4.24 42.23
C GLU A 226 30.41 -5.26 41.73
N GLY A 227 31.03 -4.91 40.59
CA GLY A 227 32.34 -5.39 40.14
C GLY A 227 32.87 -4.59 38.94
N VAL A 228 33.90 -3.76 39.15
CA VAL A 228 34.61 -2.88 38.20
C VAL A 228 35.74 -3.64 37.47
N THR A 229 36.04 -3.23 36.21
CA THR A 229 37.36 -3.10 35.50
C THR A 229 37.14 -3.29 33.99
N ASP A 230 37.84 -2.74 32.99
CA ASP A 230 38.68 -1.58 32.71
C ASP A 230 38.96 -1.64 31.17
N SER A 231 39.18 -0.49 30.52
CA SER A 231 40.00 -0.24 29.31
C SER A 231 39.88 -1.11 28.01
N ALA A 232 39.61 -0.46 26.85
CA ALA A 232 40.61 -0.22 25.77
C ALA A 232 40.00 0.31 24.42
N HIS A 233 40.83 1.09 23.73
CA HIS A 233 40.65 1.92 22.52
C HIS A 233 40.24 1.24 21.20
N SER A 234 39.73 2.03 20.22
CA SER A 234 40.35 2.20 18.88
C SER A 234 39.70 3.32 18.02
N ARG A 235 40.52 3.96 17.18
CA ARG A 235 40.35 5.27 16.49
C ARG A 235 39.57 5.24 15.17
N ALA A 236 39.07 6.42 14.78
CA ALA A 236 38.49 6.77 13.48
C ALA A 236 39.54 7.20 12.43
N VAL A 237 39.21 7.06 11.13
CA VAL A 237 40.00 7.49 9.96
C VAL A 237 39.12 8.40 9.07
N PRO A 238 39.61 9.55 8.56
CA PRO A 238 38.86 10.39 7.62
C PRO A 238 39.26 10.17 6.15
N LEU A 239 38.31 10.36 5.23
CA LEU A 239 38.47 10.33 3.78
C LEU A 239 38.44 11.76 3.21
N ASP A 240 39.41 12.08 2.36
CA ASP A 240 39.58 13.34 1.62
C ASP A 240 38.98 13.22 0.20
N SER A 241 38.42 14.31 -0.34
CA SER A 241 37.78 14.35 -1.66
C SER A 241 38.04 15.70 -2.36
N GLY A 242 38.72 15.67 -3.51
CA GLY A 242 38.90 16.82 -4.41
C GLY A 242 38.00 16.76 -5.67
N PRO A 243 37.73 17.90 -6.36
CA PRO A 243 36.70 17.98 -7.41
C PRO A 243 37.26 17.98 -8.85
N PHE A 244 36.49 17.47 -9.82
CA PHE A 244 36.78 17.59 -11.26
C PHE A 244 35.69 18.38 -12.01
N LYS A 245 36.12 19.20 -12.97
CA LYS A 245 35.33 20.20 -13.73
C LYS A 245 34.79 19.66 -15.07
N ASN A 246 33.61 20.16 -15.46
CA ASN A 246 32.88 19.94 -16.72
C ASN A 246 33.57 20.48 -17.99
N ARG A 247 33.25 19.86 -19.14
CA ARG A 247 33.36 20.47 -20.47
C ARG A 247 32.13 20.14 -21.33
N GLU A 248 31.57 21.17 -21.96
CA GLU A 248 30.43 21.16 -22.89
C GLU A 248 30.83 20.82 -24.33
N ILE A 249 29.91 20.25 -25.12
CA ILE A 249 30.03 20.11 -26.59
C ILE A 249 28.71 20.53 -27.27
N ALA A 250 28.85 21.24 -28.40
CA ALA A 250 27.84 21.93 -29.22
C ALA A 250 27.05 21.00 -30.19
N PRO A 251 25.99 21.47 -30.88
CA PRO A 251 24.95 20.61 -31.47
C PRO A 251 25.10 20.37 -32.98
N ALA A 252 24.88 19.14 -33.45
CA ALA A 252 24.56 18.84 -34.85
C ALA A 252 23.62 17.63 -34.92
N GLY A 253 22.53 17.78 -35.66
CA GLY A 253 21.36 16.89 -35.69
C GLY A 253 21.55 15.56 -36.39
N PHE A 254 20.65 14.63 -36.08
CA PHE A 254 20.64 13.24 -36.56
C PHE A 254 19.57 13.04 -37.64
N GLU A 255 19.97 12.88 -38.90
CA GLU A 255 19.25 12.04 -39.86
C GLU A 255 20.26 11.28 -40.74
N PRO A 256 20.23 9.94 -40.80
CA PRO A 256 20.99 9.17 -41.79
C PRO A 256 20.17 8.90 -43.06
N ALA A 257 20.84 8.99 -44.22
CA ALA A 257 20.31 8.68 -45.55
C ALA A 257 20.20 7.16 -45.77
N THR A 258 19.06 6.73 -46.32
CA THR A 258 18.82 5.35 -46.78
C THR A 258 19.49 5.07 -48.12
N GLU A 259 20.30 4.02 -48.21
CA GLU A 259 20.69 3.40 -49.49
C GLU A 259 19.92 2.10 -49.74
N ARG A 260 19.46 1.97 -50.99
CA ARG A 260 18.81 0.80 -51.57
C ARG A 260 19.86 -0.23 -51.98
N LEU A 261 19.52 -1.51 -51.85
CA LEU A 261 19.41 -2.48 -52.95
C LEU A 261 18.68 -3.74 -52.48
#